data_AF-A0A7C3SE39-F1
#
_entry.id   AF-A0A7C3SE39-F1
#
_cell.length_a   1.000
_cell.length_b   1.000
_cell.length_c   1.000
_cell.angle_alpha   90.00
_cell.angle_beta   90.00
_cell.angle_gamma   90.00
#
_symmetry.space_group_name_H-M   'P 1'
#
loop_
_entity.id
_entity.type
_entity.pdbx_description
1 polymer ?
#
loop_
_entity_poly.entity_id
_entity_poly.type
_entity_poly.pdbx_seq_one_letter_code
_entity_poly.pdbx_strand_id
1 'polypeptide(L)'
;MTKKSMADKNETSEEKKYSDKKEIEKEKENKTRAEDSEIDKAERKEEGQENLVDYKALSEKYLDSWKRCQADFENYKKDEARRQEDFSRFIKVNFILQILPVLDNFEASLAHVPEERKENGWVEGIIHIKRQIEDILKSNGIEEIVVKVGDQFNPEIHEAVAGEGEKVKKILQKGYRLNG
;
A
#
# COMPACT_ATOMS: atom_id res chain seq x y z
N MET A 1 55.89 96.01 -56.26
CA MET A 1 54.53 95.71 -56.77
C MET A 1 53.96 94.54 -55.98
N THR A 2 52.74 94.73 -55.43
CA THR A 2 51.72 93.69 -55.09
C THR A 2 52.05 92.68 -53.97
N LYS A 3 51.67 92.90 -52.69
CA LYS A 3 50.38 92.71 -51.94
C LYS A 3 49.99 91.25 -51.57
N LYS A 4 49.56 91.10 -50.29
CA LYS A 4 48.70 90.05 -49.66
C LYS A 4 49.38 88.70 -49.35
N SER A 5 49.17 87.99 -48.24
CA SER A 5 48.10 88.02 -47.22
C SER A 5 48.58 87.26 -45.96
N MET A 6 48.40 87.87 -44.78
CA MET A 6 48.37 87.21 -43.46
C MET A 6 46.89 87.00 -43.09
N ALA A 7 46.46 85.76 -42.89
CA ALA A 7 45.30 85.32 -42.09
C ALA A 7 45.11 83.81 -42.31
N ASP A 8 44.42 83.14 -41.39
CA ASP A 8 44.00 81.72 -41.42
C ASP A 8 45.04 80.64 -41.12
N LYS A 9 45.37 80.53 -39.82
CA LYS A 9 45.71 79.23 -39.20
C LYS A 9 45.10 79.01 -37.81
N ASN A 10 44.13 79.83 -37.36
CA ASN A 10 43.63 79.77 -35.98
C ASN A 10 42.14 79.42 -35.81
N GLU A 11 41.41 79.06 -36.87
CA GLU A 11 40.03 78.53 -36.76
C GLU A 11 39.97 76.99 -36.61
N THR A 12 41.11 76.29 -36.69
CA THR A 12 41.13 74.80 -36.76
C THR A 12 41.29 74.09 -35.41
N SER A 13 41.38 74.81 -34.30
CA SER A 13 41.73 74.27 -32.97
C SER A 13 40.56 74.13 -31.99
N GLU A 14 39.47 74.88 -32.16
CA GLU A 14 38.29 74.78 -31.28
C GLU A 14 37.26 73.74 -31.77
N GLU A 15 37.07 73.59 -33.10
CA GLU A 15 36.17 72.57 -33.67
C GLU A 15 36.69 71.13 -33.45
N LYS A 16 38.01 70.93 -33.50
CA LYS A 16 38.63 69.62 -33.20
C LYS A 16 38.44 69.20 -31.73
N LYS A 17 38.57 70.15 -30.80
CA LYS A 17 38.35 69.89 -29.35
C LYS A 17 36.88 69.57 -29.02
N TYR A 18 35.92 70.12 -29.76
CA TYR A 18 34.50 69.85 -29.57
C TYR A 18 34.06 68.52 -30.22
N SER A 19 34.70 68.12 -31.32
CA SER A 19 34.51 66.82 -31.98
C SER A 19 35.03 65.66 -31.12
N ASP A 20 36.25 65.77 -30.59
CA ASP A 20 36.86 64.74 -29.75
C ASP A 20 36.07 64.48 -28.45
N LYS A 21 35.49 65.54 -27.84
CA LYS A 21 34.71 65.40 -26.60
C LYS A 21 33.38 64.66 -26.82
N LYS A 22 32.73 64.86 -27.98
CA LYS A 22 31.51 64.15 -28.39
C LYS A 22 31.76 62.69 -28.75
N GLU A 23 32.90 62.37 -29.33
CA GLU A 23 33.30 60.98 -29.60
C GLU A 23 33.63 60.22 -28.30
N ILE A 24 34.33 60.87 -27.36
CA ILE A 24 34.63 60.28 -26.04
C ILE A 24 33.36 60.08 -25.21
N GLU A 25 32.38 60.99 -25.26
CA GLU A 25 31.08 60.80 -24.58
C GLU A 25 30.25 59.67 -25.21
N LYS A 26 30.24 59.55 -26.55
CA LYS A 26 29.58 58.42 -27.25
C LYS A 26 30.25 57.08 -26.96
N GLU A 27 31.57 57.00 -26.93
CA GLU A 27 32.27 55.75 -26.58
C GLU A 27 32.01 55.35 -25.12
N LYS A 28 31.95 56.31 -24.20
CA LYS A 28 31.56 56.04 -22.81
C LYS A 28 30.12 55.55 -22.69
N GLU A 29 29.18 56.19 -23.36
CA GLU A 29 27.75 55.81 -23.34
C GLU A 29 27.52 54.42 -23.98
N ASN A 30 28.25 54.09 -25.06
CA ASN A 30 28.19 52.77 -25.70
C ASN A 30 28.86 51.69 -24.85
N LYS A 31 29.92 52.02 -24.12
CA LYS A 31 30.59 51.12 -23.19
C LYS A 31 29.73 50.84 -21.95
N THR A 32 29.09 51.85 -21.38
CA THR A 32 28.14 51.72 -20.28
C THR A 32 26.91 50.89 -20.69
N ARG A 33 26.39 51.07 -21.90
CA ARG A 33 25.26 50.29 -22.42
C ARG A 33 25.62 48.83 -22.75
N ALA A 34 26.86 48.57 -23.16
CA ALA A 34 27.36 47.21 -23.37
C ALA A 34 27.55 46.49 -22.02
N GLU A 35 28.10 47.19 -21.02
CA GLU A 35 28.28 46.70 -19.64
C GLU A 35 26.91 46.39 -18.98
N ASP A 36 25.91 47.28 -19.10
CA ASP A 36 24.54 47.03 -18.61
C ASP A 36 23.88 45.80 -19.26
N SER A 37 24.10 45.57 -20.56
CA SER A 37 23.53 44.39 -21.25
C SER A 37 24.23 43.07 -20.90
N GLU A 38 25.50 43.14 -20.50
CA GLU A 38 26.27 41.99 -20.02
C GLU A 38 25.87 41.62 -18.59
N ILE A 39 25.60 42.62 -17.74
CA ILE A 39 25.09 42.45 -16.38
C ILE A 39 23.69 41.82 -16.40
N ASP A 40 22.75 42.34 -17.20
CA ASP A 40 21.39 41.80 -17.35
C ASP A 40 21.38 40.34 -17.88
N LYS A 41 22.32 40.00 -18.78
CA LYS A 41 22.52 38.61 -19.25
C LYS A 41 23.15 37.69 -18.21
N ALA A 42 24.02 38.22 -17.35
CA ALA A 42 24.64 37.47 -16.26
C ALA A 42 23.62 37.20 -15.16
N GLU A 43 22.86 38.22 -14.73
CA GLU A 43 21.78 38.11 -13.74
C GLU A 43 20.71 37.10 -14.20
N ARG A 44 20.27 37.18 -15.47
CA ARG A 44 19.30 36.21 -16.03
C ARG A 44 19.84 34.79 -16.15
N LYS A 45 21.16 34.62 -16.30
CA LYS A 45 21.82 33.30 -16.28
C LYS A 45 21.92 32.75 -14.87
N GLU A 46 22.25 33.58 -13.89
CA GLU A 46 22.30 33.20 -12.47
C GLU A 46 20.90 32.82 -11.97
N GLU A 47 19.88 33.63 -12.25
CA GLU A 47 18.48 33.34 -11.91
C GLU A 47 17.99 32.05 -12.61
N GLY A 48 18.38 31.83 -13.87
CA GLY A 48 18.09 30.59 -14.59
C GLY A 48 18.78 29.36 -14.00
N GLN A 49 19.99 29.51 -13.45
CA GLN A 49 20.73 28.43 -12.78
C GLN A 49 20.15 28.12 -11.40
N GLU A 50 19.80 29.14 -10.61
CA GLU A 50 19.16 29.00 -9.30
C GLU A 50 17.81 28.29 -9.44
N ASN A 51 16.96 28.74 -10.37
CA ASN A 51 15.70 28.06 -10.71
C ASN A 51 15.93 26.59 -11.12
N LEU A 52 16.99 26.29 -11.89
CA LEU A 52 17.28 24.93 -12.31
C LEU A 52 17.65 24.01 -11.13
N VAL A 53 18.36 24.56 -10.13
CA VAL A 53 18.69 23.86 -8.89
C VAL A 53 17.42 23.60 -8.09
N ASP A 54 16.55 24.61 -7.96
CA ASP A 54 15.27 24.49 -7.26
C ASP A 54 14.33 23.47 -7.91
N TYR A 55 14.19 23.49 -9.23
CA TYR A 55 13.38 22.51 -9.97
C TYR A 55 13.93 21.09 -9.85
N LYS A 56 15.25 20.91 -9.81
CA LYS A 56 15.87 19.59 -9.58
C LYS A 56 15.58 19.09 -8.17
N ALA A 57 15.77 19.92 -7.15
CA ALA A 57 15.48 19.56 -5.77
C ALA A 57 13.99 19.22 -5.57
N LEU A 58 13.09 19.98 -6.20
CA LEU A 58 11.66 19.72 -6.16
C LEU A 58 11.28 18.41 -6.88
N SER A 59 11.91 18.14 -8.04
CA SER A 59 11.74 16.90 -8.78
C SER A 59 12.20 15.68 -7.98
N GLU A 60 13.37 15.74 -7.36
CA GLU A 60 13.90 14.68 -6.49
C GLU A 60 12.96 14.42 -5.30
N LYS A 61 12.50 15.49 -4.65
CA LYS A 61 11.54 15.39 -3.54
C LYS A 61 10.24 14.71 -3.97
N TYR A 62 9.68 15.06 -5.12
CA TYR A 62 8.47 14.40 -5.64
C TYR A 62 8.72 12.96 -6.05
N LEU A 63 9.87 12.66 -6.66
CA LEU A 63 10.25 11.30 -7.03
C LEU A 63 10.36 10.41 -5.80
N ASP A 64 10.97 10.89 -4.72
CA ASP A 64 11.08 10.15 -3.47
C ASP A 64 9.73 9.98 -2.78
N SER A 65 8.89 11.02 -2.77
CA SER A 65 7.52 10.91 -2.29
C SER A 65 6.71 9.89 -3.09
N TRP A 66 6.89 9.85 -4.41
CA TRP A 66 6.21 8.90 -5.29
C TRP A 66 6.68 7.47 -5.05
N LYS A 67 8.00 7.23 -4.94
CA LYS A 67 8.55 5.91 -4.60
C LYS A 67 8.03 5.40 -3.26
N ARG A 68 7.95 6.28 -2.25
CA ARG A 68 7.38 5.93 -0.94
C ARG A 68 5.90 5.58 -1.05
N CYS A 69 5.10 6.40 -1.73
CA CYS A 69 3.68 6.13 -1.97
C CYS A 69 3.47 4.79 -2.71
N GLN A 70 4.33 4.49 -3.69
CA GLN A 70 4.30 3.21 -4.40
C GLN A 70 4.57 2.04 -3.44
N ALA A 71 5.60 2.13 -2.60
CA ALA A 71 5.91 1.11 -1.60
C ALA A 71 4.77 0.92 -0.58
N ASP A 72 4.20 2.02 -0.10
CA ASP A 72 3.06 2.00 0.83
C ASP A 72 1.83 1.35 0.17
N PHE A 73 1.58 1.61 -1.12
CA PHE A 73 0.50 0.98 -1.87
C PHE A 73 0.72 -0.52 -2.10
N GLU A 74 1.96 -0.95 -2.36
CA GLU A 74 2.29 -2.38 -2.47
C GLU A 74 2.09 -3.11 -1.14
N ASN A 75 2.47 -2.49 -0.02
CA ASN A 75 2.20 -3.02 1.32
C ASN A 75 0.70 -3.10 1.59
N TYR A 76 -0.04 -2.02 1.32
CA TYR A 76 -1.49 -1.99 1.44
C TYR A 76 -2.17 -3.09 0.64
N LYS A 77 -1.74 -3.34 -0.61
CA LYS A 77 -2.28 -4.42 -1.44
C LYS A 77 -2.06 -5.80 -0.81
N LYS A 78 -0.89 -6.05 -0.23
CA LYS A 78 -0.58 -7.32 0.44
C LYS A 78 -1.45 -7.49 1.70
N ASP A 79 -1.58 -6.42 2.48
CA ASP A 79 -2.39 -6.43 3.69
C ASP A 79 -3.88 -6.59 3.37
N GLU A 80 -4.36 -5.94 2.31
CA GLU A 80 -5.72 -6.08 1.82
C GLU A 80 -6.03 -7.50 1.35
N ALA A 81 -5.13 -8.12 0.59
CA ALA A 81 -5.28 -9.51 0.17
C ALA A 81 -5.37 -10.45 1.39
N ARG A 82 -4.52 -10.25 2.41
CA ARG A 82 -4.60 -11.01 3.67
C ARG A 82 -5.92 -10.79 4.39
N ARG A 83 -6.38 -9.55 4.52
CA ARG A 83 -7.68 -9.23 5.15
C ARG A 83 -8.85 -9.90 4.44
N GLN A 84 -8.83 -9.95 3.11
CA GLN A 84 -9.85 -10.65 2.33
C GLN A 84 -9.82 -12.17 2.57
N GLU A 85 -8.64 -12.75 2.67
CA GLU A 85 -8.49 -14.18 3.01
C GLU A 85 -9.03 -14.46 4.42
N ASP A 86 -8.65 -13.66 5.41
CA ASP A 86 -9.11 -13.79 6.80
C ASP A 86 -10.63 -13.60 6.90
N PHE A 87 -11.18 -12.63 6.17
CA PHE A 87 -12.62 -12.40 6.11
C PHE A 87 -13.36 -13.59 5.49
N SER A 88 -12.85 -14.14 4.39
CA SER A 88 -13.39 -15.35 3.77
C SER A 88 -13.36 -16.54 4.73
N ARG A 89 -12.25 -16.70 5.46
CA ARG A 89 -12.11 -17.73 6.50
C ARG A 89 -13.14 -17.54 7.62
N PHE A 90 -13.29 -16.32 8.12
CA PHE A 90 -14.25 -15.98 9.18
C PHE A 90 -15.69 -16.29 8.77
N ILE A 91 -16.10 -15.93 7.54
CA ILE A 91 -17.44 -16.24 7.04
C ILE A 91 -17.67 -17.75 7.00
N LYS A 92 -16.70 -18.52 6.49
CA LYS A 92 -16.81 -19.99 6.44
C LYS A 92 -16.97 -20.56 7.86
N VAL A 93 -16.13 -20.15 8.81
CA VAL A 93 -16.22 -20.60 10.20
C VAL A 93 -17.61 -20.29 10.77
N ASN A 94 -18.08 -19.05 10.62
CA ASN A 94 -19.36 -18.65 11.19
C ASN A 94 -20.54 -19.47 10.62
N PHE A 95 -20.52 -19.74 9.31
CA PHE A 95 -21.53 -20.55 8.66
C PHE A 95 -21.49 -22.01 9.14
N ILE A 96 -20.30 -22.61 9.23
CA ILE A 96 -20.15 -23.98 9.73
C ILE A 96 -20.61 -24.09 11.19
N LEU A 97 -20.26 -23.14 12.05
CA LEU A 97 -20.69 -23.15 13.46
C LEU A 97 -22.22 -23.21 13.61
N GLN A 98 -22.97 -22.64 12.66
CA GLN A 98 -24.44 -22.73 12.65
C GLN A 98 -24.96 -24.09 12.16
N ILE A 99 -24.17 -24.82 11.36
CA ILE A 99 -24.52 -26.15 10.85
C ILE A 99 -24.20 -27.26 11.86
N LEU A 100 -23.14 -27.12 12.66
CA LEU A 100 -22.73 -28.16 13.61
C LEU A 100 -23.86 -28.65 14.53
N PRO A 101 -24.72 -27.79 15.13
CA PRO A 101 -25.85 -28.26 15.92
C PRO A 101 -26.85 -29.13 15.15
N VAL A 102 -26.97 -28.92 13.84
CA VAL A 102 -27.81 -29.77 12.98
C VAL A 102 -27.19 -31.15 12.88
N LEU A 103 -25.87 -31.23 12.64
CA LEU A 103 -25.15 -32.50 12.59
C LEU A 103 -25.20 -33.25 13.93
N ASP A 104 -25.07 -32.52 15.05
CA ASP A 104 -25.22 -33.09 16.40
C ASP A 104 -26.62 -33.69 16.61
N ASN A 105 -27.67 -32.99 16.15
CA ASN A 105 -29.04 -33.52 16.20
C ASN A 105 -29.24 -34.75 15.30
N PHE A 106 -28.58 -34.82 14.14
CA PHE A 106 -28.55 -36.02 13.31
C PHE A 106 -27.95 -37.20 14.08
N GLU A 107 -26.81 -37.00 14.75
CA GLU A 107 -26.18 -38.04 15.57
C GLU A 107 -27.06 -38.48 16.74
N ALA A 108 -27.61 -37.52 17.47
CA ALA A 108 -28.52 -37.80 18.57
C ALA A 108 -29.73 -38.61 18.09
N SER A 109 -30.32 -38.24 16.95
CA SER A 109 -31.46 -38.97 16.37
C SER A 109 -31.09 -40.39 15.96
N LEU A 110 -29.94 -40.57 15.31
CA LEU A 110 -29.43 -41.88 14.91
C LEU A 110 -29.11 -42.78 16.13
N ALA A 111 -28.65 -42.20 17.23
CA ALA A 111 -28.38 -42.93 18.48
C ALA A 111 -29.66 -43.48 19.15
N HIS A 112 -30.83 -42.90 18.85
CA HIS A 112 -32.12 -43.35 19.37
C HIS A 112 -32.85 -44.35 18.44
N VAL A 113 -32.25 -44.70 17.29
CA VAL A 113 -32.84 -45.70 16.39
C VAL A 113 -32.77 -47.09 17.05
N PRO A 114 -33.91 -47.79 17.21
CA PRO A 114 -33.93 -49.15 17.75
C PRO A 114 -33.06 -50.10 16.93
N GLU A 115 -32.38 -51.05 17.59
CA GLU A 115 -31.49 -52.02 16.92
C GLU A 115 -32.19 -52.77 15.80
N GLU A 116 -33.48 -53.12 15.97
CA GLU A 116 -34.25 -53.87 14.97
C GLU A 116 -34.52 -53.07 13.68
N ARG A 117 -34.29 -51.74 13.70
CA ARG A 117 -34.51 -50.85 12.56
C ARG A 117 -33.22 -50.29 11.97
N LYS A 118 -32.04 -50.61 12.53
CA LYS A 118 -30.77 -50.06 12.02
C LYS A 118 -30.44 -50.51 10.60
N GLU A 119 -30.81 -51.73 10.24
CA GLU A 119 -30.63 -52.29 8.89
C GLU A 119 -31.74 -51.87 7.91
N ASN A 120 -32.62 -50.95 8.32
CA ASN A 120 -33.62 -50.40 7.40
C ASN A 120 -32.92 -49.49 6.39
N GLY A 121 -33.13 -49.72 5.09
CA GLY A 121 -32.50 -48.93 4.02
C GLY A 121 -32.76 -47.41 4.10
N TRP A 122 -33.85 -46.99 4.75
CA TRP A 122 -34.08 -45.56 5.04
C TRP A 122 -33.10 -45.01 6.09
N VAL A 123 -32.79 -45.78 7.14
CA VAL A 123 -31.79 -45.41 8.16
C VAL A 123 -30.40 -45.38 7.55
N GLU A 124 -30.06 -46.37 6.71
CA GLU A 124 -28.81 -46.37 5.94
C GLU A 124 -28.68 -45.12 5.06
N GLY A 125 -29.75 -44.74 4.35
CA GLY A 125 -29.79 -43.52 3.55
C GLY A 125 -29.47 -42.26 4.36
N ILE A 126 -30.00 -42.15 5.58
CA ILE A 126 -29.70 -41.03 6.49
C ILE A 126 -28.22 -41.05 6.93
N ILE A 127 -27.68 -42.23 7.25
CA ILE A 127 -26.26 -42.38 7.60
C ILE A 127 -25.38 -41.94 6.42
N HIS A 128 -25.77 -42.24 5.19
CA HIS A 128 -25.06 -41.78 4.01
C HIS A 128 -25.08 -40.25 3.85
N ILE A 129 -26.23 -39.61 4.07
CA ILE A 129 -26.34 -38.14 4.04
C ILE A 129 -25.44 -37.53 5.11
N LYS A 130 -25.43 -38.09 6.33
CA LYS A 130 -24.55 -37.65 7.41
C LYS A 130 -23.07 -37.71 6.98
N ARG A 131 -22.63 -38.83 6.41
CA ARG A 131 -21.25 -38.98 5.90
C ARG A 131 -20.91 -37.98 4.81
N GLN A 132 -21.83 -37.69 3.91
CA GLN A 132 -21.61 -36.65 2.89
C GLN A 132 -21.41 -35.27 3.51
N ILE A 133 -22.16 -34.94 4.57
CA ILE A 133 -21.95 -33.68 5.31
C ILE A 133 -20.57 -33.67 5.95
N GLU A 134 -20.17 -34.76 6.62
CA GLU A 134 -18.83 -34.89 7.21
C GLU A 134 -17.71 -34.75 6.17
N ASP A 135 -17.86 -35.35 4.98
CA ASP A 135 -16.90 -35.24 3.88
C ASP A 135 -16.82 -33.79 3.35
N ILE A 136 -17.95 -33.08 3.28
CA ILE A 136 -17.98 -31.67 2.90
C ILE A 136 -17.24 -30.82 3.94
N LEU A 137 -17.47 -31.04 5.23
CA LEU A 137 -16.76 -30.34 6.31
C LEU A 137 -15.24 -30.59 6.19
N LYS A 138 -14.84 -31.85 6.01
CA LYS A 138 -13.44 -32.24 5.85
C LYS A 138 -12.79 -31.59 4.63
N SER A 139 -13.49 -31.51 3.51
CA SER A 139 -12.98 -30.83 2.29
C SER A 139 -12.79 -29.31 2.48
N ASN A 140 -13.52 -28.72 3.43
CA ASN A 140 -13.37 -27.32 3.85
C ASN A 140 -12.37 -27.14 5.01
N GLY A 141 -11.62 -28.19 5.34
CA GLY A 141 -10.58 -28.16 6.38
C GLY A 141 -11.12 -28.29 7.80
N ILE A 142 -12.38 -28.68 7.98
CA ILE A 142 -12.98 -28.88 9.30
C ILE A 142 -12.91 -30.35 9.68
N GLU A 143 -12.26 -30.63 10.79
CA GLU A 143 -12.06 -31.98 11.30
C GLU A 143 -12.65 -32.12 12.69
N GLU A 144 -13.26 -33.27 12.97
CA GLU A 144 -13.65 -33.65 14.33
C GLU A 144 -12.40 -33.83 15.20
N ILE A 145 -12.44 -33.27 16.41
CA ILE A 145 -11.44 -33.49 17.44
C ILE A 145 -11.74 -34.86 18.07
N VAL A 146 -10.89 -35.83 17.77
CA VAL A 146 -11.07 -37.20 18.26
C VAL A 146 -10.69 -37.27 19.74
N VAL A 147 -11.68 -37.48 20.60
CA VAL A 147 -11.55 -37.63 22.04
C VAL A 147 -12.30 -38.88 22.48
N LYS A 148 -11.74 -39.62 23.44
CA LYS A 148 -12.37 -40.80 24.05
C LYS A 148 -12.58 -40.58 25.53
N VAL A 149 -13.60 -41.25 26.07
CA VAL A 149 -13.78 -41.35 27.52
C VAL A 149 -12.53 -42.01 28.12
N GLY A 150 -11.93 -41.34 29.10
CA GLY A 150 -10.68 -41.74 29.76
C GLY A 150 -9.44 -40.96 29.31
N ASP A 151 -9.51 -40.22 28.20
CA ASP A 151 -8.41 -39.36 27.75
C ASP A 151 -8.15 -38.21 28.73
N GLN A 152 -6.92 -37.67 28.72
CA GLN A 152 -6.59 -36.50 29.53
C GLN A 152 -7.40 -35.29 29.08
N PHE A 153 -7.89 -34.52 30.05
CA PHE A 153 -8.60 -33.28 29.79
C PHE A 153 -7.60 -32.20 29.37
N ASN A 154 -7.78 -31.62 28.18
CA ASN A 154 -7.00 -30.48 27.70
C ASN A 154 -7.91 -29.24 27.58
N PRO A 155 -7.72 -28.19 28.41
CA PRO A 155 -8.51 -26.96 28.35
C PRO A 155 -8.46 -26.20 27.01
N GLU A 156 -7.45 -26.45 26.16
CA GLU A 156 -7.34 -25.79 24.86
C GLU A 156 -8.34 -26.33 23.83
N ILE A 157 -8.78 -27.58 23.99
CA ILE A 157 -9.63 -28.28 23.02
C ILE A 157 -10.89 -28.90 23.65
N HIS A 158 -10.99 -28.95 24.97
CA HIS A 158 -12.15 -29.48 25.69
C HIS A 158 -12.80 -28.39 26.53
N GLU A 159 -14.13 -28.33 26.48
CA GLU A 159 -14.95 -27.50 27.36
C GLU A 159 -15.57 -28.36 28.48
N ALA A 160 -15.30 -28.01 29.74
CA ALA A 160 -15.87 -28.70 30.89
C ALA A 160 -17.26 -28.15 31.22
N VAL A 161 -18.31 -28.94 30.95
CA VAL A 161 -19.70 -28.56 31.25
C VAL A 161 -20.10 -28.88 32.70
N ALA A 162 -19.58 -29.98 33.25
CA ALA A 162 -19.89 -30.40 34.62
C ALA A 162 -18.81 -31.31 35.22
N GLY A 163 -18.47 -31.06 36.48
CA GLY A 163 -17.51 -31.84 37.26
C GLY A 163 -16.06 -31.37 37.14
N GLU A 164 -15.22 -31.86 38.04
CA GLU A 164 -13.79 -31.59 38.09
C GLU A 164 -12.99 -32.88 37.92
N GLY A 165 -11.83 -32.79 37.27
CA GLY A 165 -10.91 -33.91 37.09
C GLY A 165 -10.02 -33.79 35.85
N GLU A 166 -8.94 -34.57 35.84
CA GLU A 166 -7.94 -34.55 34.77
C GLU A 166 -8.29 -35.43 33.57
N LYS A 167 -9.44 -36.12 33.59
CA LYS A 167 -9.85 -37.07 32.54
C LYS A 167 -11.28 -36.86 32.07
N VAL A 168 -11.50 -37.07 30.78
CA VAL A 168 -12.81 -36.99 30.14
C VAL A 168 -13.69 -38.16 30.60
N LYS A 169 -14.79 -37.88 31.29
CA LYS A 169 -15.73 -38.92 31.78
C LYS A 169 -16.87 -39.21 30.82
N LYS A 170 -17.34 -38.18 30.11
CA LYS A 170 -18.43 -38.27 29.15
C LYS A 170 -18.26 -37.15 28.11
N ILE A 171 -18.55 -37.47 26.86
CA ILE A 171 -18.59 -36.52 25.76
C ILE A 171 -20.06 -36.21 25.49
N LEU A 172 -20.46 -34.95 25.63
CA LEU A 172 -21.84 -34.50 25.39
C LEU A 172 -22.04 -34.01 23.95
N GLN A 173 -21.01 -33.37 23.39
CA GLN A 173 -20.99 -32.81 22.06
C GLN A 173 -19.58 -32.99 21.48
N LYS A 174 -19.49 -33.17 20.16
CA LYS A 174 -18.22 -33.30 19.46
C LYS A 174 -17.54 -31.94 19.31
N GLY A 175 -16.21 -31.94 19.42
CA GLY A 175 -15.38 -30.77 19.10
C GLY A 175 -14.96 -30.80 17.63
N TYR A 176 -14.76 -29.63 17.04
CA TYR A 176 -14.26 -29.49 15.67
C TYR A 176 -13.13 -28.46 15.61
N ARG A 177 -12.16 -28.68 14.72
CA ARG A 177 -11.07 -27.73 14.44
C ARG A 177 -11.05 -27.35 12.97
N LEU A 178 -10.62 -26.12 12.67
CA LEU A 178 -10.41 -25.64 11.30
C LEU A 178 -8.92 -25.63 10.97
N ASN A 179 -8.55 -26.26 9.85
CA ASN A 179 -7.23 -26.21 9.24
C ASN A 179 -6.07 -26.58 10.17
N GLY A 180 -6.29 -27.55 11.06
CA GLY A 180 -5.25 -28.24 11.84
C GLY A 180 -4.26 -27.32 12.52
#